data_AF-A0A0U1QTG1-F1
#
_entry.id   AF-A0A0U1QTG1-F1
#
_cell.length_a   1.000
_cell.length_b   1.000
_cell.length_c   1.000
_cell.angle_alpha   90.00
_cell.angle_beta   90.00
_cell.angle_gamma   90.00
#
_symmetry.space_group_name_H-M   'P 1'
#
loop_
_entity.id
_entity.type
_entity.pdbx_description
1 polymer ?
#
loop_
_entity_poly.entity_id
_entity_poly.type
_entity_poly.pdbx_seq_one_letter_code
_entity_poly.pdbx_strand_id
1 'polypeptide(L)'
;MGYGYLVMILVFGIMMNSDSFLAENTQSNTETQERLELDVLSTQIFIYRGSVRNYLESHPTQEGGVADTALSLPSGFIKDTRIKNLFNAGTAYVYCNAECPTGLESALSEKSDGSLMVGRKQNGYFYVKGEANKDILLSTNIANGDVVYIVK
;
A
#
# COMPACT_ATOMS: atom_id res chain seq x y z
N MET A 1 3.79 45.91 46.42
CA MET A 1 3.07 44.74 45.89
C MET A 1 2.53 45.07 44.48
N GLY A 2 3.39 45.16 43.45
CA GLY A 2 2.92 45.60 42.12
C GLY A 2 3.76 45.13 40.93
N TYR A 3 5.08 44.94 41.12
CA TYR A 3 5.97 44.50 40.05
C TYR A 3 6.00 42.99 39.83
N GLY A 4 5.65 42.19 40.84
CA GLY A 4 5.65 40.72 40.73
C GLY A 4 4.57 40.18 39.80
N TYR A 5 3.40 40.84 39.74
CA TYR A 5 2.31 40.43 38.86
C TYR A 5 2.59 40.73 37.38
N LEU A 6 3.27 41.85 37.09
CA LEU A 6 3.61 42.22 35.72
C LEU A 6 4.66 41.27 35.11
N VAL A 7 5.61 40.80 35.92
CA VAL A 7 6.60 39.80 35.47
C VAL A 7 5.94 38.44 35.22
N MET A 8 4.97 38.03 36.06
CA MET A 8 4.23 36.79 35.87
C MET A 8 3.40 36.78 34.58
N ILE A 9 2.73 37.89 34.23
CA ILE A 9 1.94 37.98 32.99
C ILE A 9 2.83 37.87 31.75
N LEU A 10 4.02 38.48 31.76
CA LEU A 10 4.96 38.39 30.64
C LEU A 10 5.52 36.97 30.45
N VAL A 11 5.82 36.26 31.53
CA VAL A 11 6.31 34.87 31.45
C VAL A 11 5.23 33.93 30.93
N PHE A 12 3.97 34.09 31.37
CA PHE A 12 2.85 33.30 30.85
C PHE A 12 2.58 33.57 29.36
N GLY A 13 2.70 34.82 28.89
CA GLY A 13 2.52 35.16 27.48
C GLY A 13 3.55 34.52 26.53
N ILE A 14 4.79 34.33 26.98
CA ILE A 14 5.85 33.70 26.18
C ILE A 14 5.66 32.17 26.13
N MET A 15 5.16 31.56 27.21
CA MET A 15 4.94 30.10 27.25
C MET A 15 3.81 29.63 26.33
N MET A 16 2.74 30.41 26.16
CA MET A 16 1.57 30.04 25.34
C MET A 16 1.81 30.03 23.82
N ASN A 17 3.00 30.42 23.35
CA ASN A 17 3.38 30.37 21.93
C ASN A 17 4.28 29.16 21.58
N SER A 18 4.58 28.28 22.55
CA SER A 18 5.52 27.17 22.37
C SER A 18 4.86 25.90 21.82
N ASP A 19 3.55 25.74 22.02
CA ASP A 19 2.82 24.50 21.72
C ASP A 19 2.46 24.35 20.23
N SER A 20 2.47 25.46 19.47
CA SER A 20 2.11 25.47 18.04
C SER A 20 3.22 24.95 17.13
N PHE A 21 4.49 25.07 17.53
CA PHE A 21 5.64 24.67 16.68
C PHE A 21 5.91 23.16 16.69
N LEU A 22 5.57 22.47 17.77
CA LEU A 22 5.78 21.01 17.88
C LEU A 22 4.69 20.21 17.15
N ALA A 23 3.45 20.70 17.15
CA ALA A 23 2.32 20.05 16.49
C ALA A 23 2.43 20.06 14.96
N GLU A 24 2.88 21.18 14.37
CA GLU A 24 3.06 21.34 12.92
C GLU A 24 4.16 20.41 12.38
N ASN A 25 5.26 20.25 13.12
CA ASN A 25 6.35 19.34 12.75
C ASN A 25 5.94 17.86 12.84
N THR A 26 5.15 17.46 13.83
CA THR A 26 4.68 16.08 13.93
C THR A 26 3.68 15.71 12.83
N GLN A 27 2.79 16.64 12.46
CA GLN A 27 1.81 16.38 11.41
C GLN A 27 2.45 16.33 10.01
N SER A 28 3.33 17.28 9.69
CA SER A 28 4.06 17.31 8.41
C SER A 28 4.92 16.06 8.22
N ASN A 29 5.59 15.58 9.27
CA ASN A 29 6.40 14.37 9.21
C ASN A 29 5.55 13.11 9.02
N THR A 30 4.37 13.02 9.66
CA THR A 30 3.48 11.85 9.53
C THR A 30 2.91 11.75 8.11
N GLU A 31 2.41 12.85 7.56
CA GLU A 31 1.88 12.88 6.19
C GLU A 31 2.96 12.57 5.14
N THR A 32 4.20 13.00 5.39
CA THR A 32 5.33 12.68 4.53
C THR A 32 5.71 11.20 4.61
N GLN A 33 5.71 10.62 5.81
CA GLN A 33 6.01 9.21 6.02
C GLN A 33 5.00 8.28 5.35
N GLU A 34 3.70 8.55 5.50
CA GLU A 34 2.63 7.75 4.87
C GLU A 34 2.75 7.77 3.34
N ARG A 35 3.06 8.94 2.75
CA ARG A 35 3.29 9.07 1.30
C ARG A 35 4.51 8.28 0.83
N LEU A 36 5.61 8.34 1.57
CA LEU A 36 6.83 7.60 1.25
C LEU A 36 6.60 6.09 1.35
N GLU A 37 5.90 5.63 2.38
CA GLU A 37 5.55 4.22 2.53
C GLU A 37 4.69 3.72 1.37
N LEU A 38 3.68 4.49 0.97
CA LEU A 38 2.81 4.18 -0.15
C LEU A 38 3.57 4.14 -1.49
N ASP A 39 4.49 5.08 -1.74
CA ASP A 39 5.32 5.07 -2.96
C ASP A 39 6.29 3.88 -2.99
N VAL A 40 6.92 3.57 -1.87
CA VAL A 40 7.80 2.41 -1.72
C VAL A 40 7.01 1.11 -1.95
N LEU A 41 5.87 0.93 -1.27
CA LEU A 41 5.07 -0.28 -1.37
C LEU A 41 4.51 -0.48 -2.79
N SER A 42 3.98 0.57 -3.40
CA SER A 42 3.48 0.51 -4.77
C SER A 42 4.59 0.17 -5.78
N THR A 43 5.79 0.73 -5.60
CA THR A 43 6.98 0.39 -6.40
C THR A 43 7.39 -1.07 -6.21
N GLN A 44 7.43 -1.56 -4.96
CA GLN A 44 7.76 -2.95 -4.67
C GLN A 44 6.75 -3.92 -5.31
N ILE A 45 5.45 -3.64 -5.21
CA ILE A 45 4.40 -4.44 -5.87
C ILE A 45 4.61 -4.44 -7.39
N PHE A 46 4.94 -3.30 -8.00
CA PHE A 46 5.18 -3.21 -9.44
C PHE A 46 6.38 -4.05 -9.90
N ILE A 47 7.48 -4.04 -9.16
CA ILE A 47 8.67 -4.87 -9.42
C ILE A 47 8.33 -6.35 -9.23
N TYR A 48 7.68 -6.68 -8.10
CA TYR A 48 7.30 -8.04 -7.75
C TYR A 48 6.35 -8.66 -8.79
N ARG A 49 5.38 -7.87 -9.27
CA ARG A 49 4.49 -8.23 -10.38
C ARG A 49 5.25 -8.68 -11.61
N GLY A 50 6.34 -8.02 -11.97
CA GLY A 50 7.17 -8.42 -13.11
C GLY A 50 7.74 -9.83 -12.95
N SER A 51 8.21 -10.17 -11.74
CA SER A 51 8.76 -11.49 -11.44
C SER A 51 7.67 -12.58 -11.40
N VAL A 52 6.49 -12.24 -10.87
CA VAL A 52 5.31 -13.12 -10.87
C VAL A 52 4.83 -13.42 -12.29
N ARG A 53 4.82 -12.42 -13.19
CA ARG A 53 4.47 -12.62 -14.60
C ARG A 53 5.42 -13.59 -15.28
N ASN A 54 6.73 -13.39 -15.13
CA ASN A 54 7.73 -14.29 -15.72
C ASN A 54 7.58 -15.74 -15.21
N TYR A 55 7.20 -15.91 -13.94
CA TYR A 55 6.90 -17.23 -13.39
C TYR A 55 5.62 -17.83 -13.99
N LEU A 56 4.56 -17.02 -14.14
CA LEU A 56 3.29 -17.45 -14.75
C LEU A 56 3.49 -17.93 -16.19
N GLU A 57 4.31 -17.22 -16.98
CA GLU A 57 4.61 -17.59 -18.37
C GLU A 57 5.31 -18.96 -18.49
N SER A 58 6.14 -19.31 -17.51
CA SER A 58 6.84 -20.60 -17.47
C SER A 58 6.02 -21.71 -16.79
N HIS A 59 5.05 -21.35 -15.95
CA HIS A 59 4.22 -22.27 -15.18
C HIS A 59 2.73 -21.88 -15.28
N PRO A 60 2.12 -21.99 -16.48
CA PRO A 60 0.77 -21.47 -16.73
C PRO A 60 -0.31 -22.21 -15.94
N THR A 61 -0.05 -23.44 -15.51
CA THR A 61 -0.98 -24.26 -14.71
C THR A 61 -0.73 -24.16 -13.21
N GLN A 62 0.11 -23.23 -12.74
CA GLN A 62 0.38 -23.07 -11.32
C GLN A 62 -0.88 -22.63 -10.58
N GLU A 63 -1.09 -23.21 -9.40
CA GLU A 63 -2.15 -22.81 -8.48
C GLU A 63 -1.58 -22.61 -7.07
N GLY A 64 -2.23 -21.74 -6.29
CA GLY A 64 -1.83 -21.45 -4.92
C GLY A 64 -0.69 -20.42 -4.82
N GLY A 65 -0.21 -20.23 -3.58
CA GLY A 65 0.89 -19.31 -3.31
C GLY A 65 2.23 -19.91 -3.69
N VAL A 66 3.06 -19.15 -4.38
CA VAL A 66 4.43 -19.51 -4.77
C VAL A 66 5.41 -18.83 -3.83
N ALA A 67 6.44 -19.56 -3.40
CA ALA A 67 7.48 -19.01 -2.55
C ALA A 67 8.33 -17.97 -3.30
N ASP A 68 8.78 -16.94 -2.60
CA ASP A 68 9.61 -15.88 -3.19
C ASP A 68 10.93 -16.42 -3.78
N THR A 69 11.44 -17.55 -3.27
CA THR A 69 12.63 -18.23 -3.77
C THR A 69 12.44 -18.88 -5.15
N ALA A 70 11.20 -19.20 -5.52
CA ALA A 70 10.87 -19.70 -6.85
C ALA A 70 10.64 -18.56 -7.86
N LEU A 71 10.42 -17.33 -7.37
CA LEU A 71 10.31 -16.14 -8.19
C LEU A 71 11.72 -15.62 -8.51
N SER A 72 11.99 -15.29 -9.76
CA SER A 72 13.27 -14.71 -10.19
C SER A 72 13.36 -13.23 -9.80
N LEU A 73 13.40 -12.96 -8.49
CA LEU A 73 13.44 -11.60 -7.94
C LEU A 73 14.80 -10.93 -8.19
N PRO A 74 14.84 -9.60 -8.40
CA PRO A 74 16.09 -8.87 -8.55
C PRO A 74 17.01 -9.03 -7.32
N SER A 75 18.31 -9.12 -7.55
CA SER A 75 19.29 -9.19 -6.46
C SER A 75 19.19 -7.98 -5.54
N GLY A 76 19.14 -8.22 -4.22
CA GLY A 76 18.98 -7.17 -3.20
C GLY A 76 17.54 -6.67 -3.02
N PHE A 77 16.56 -7.22 -3.74
CA PHE A 77 15.15 -6.89 -3.51
C PHE A 77 14.66 -7.51 -2.19
N ILE A 78 14.34 -6.65 -1.22
CA ILE A 78 13.70 -7.05 0.03
C ILE A 78 12.22 -6.72 -0.09
N LYS A 79 11.40 -7.75 -0.17
CA LYS A 79 9.95 -7.62 -0.29
C LYS A 79 9.31 -7.32 1.07
N ASP A 80 8.39 -6.37 1.09
CA ASP A 80 7.50 -6.15 2.22
C ASP A 80 6.67 -7.42 2.51
N THR A 81 6.56 -7.81 3.78
CA THR A 81 5.88 -9.03 4.21
C THR A 81 4.38 -9.05 3.91
N ARG A 82 3.77 -7.86 3.75
CA ARG A 82 2.37 -7.67 3.36
C ARG A 82 2.10 -8.07 1.92
N ILE A 83 3.12 -8.06 1.05
CA ILE A 83 2.99 -8.44 -0.35
C ILE A 83 2.97 -9.96 -0.48
N LYS A 84 1.89 -10.48 -1.05
CA LYS A 84 1.67 -11.90 -1.31
C LYS A 84 1.36 -12.13 -2.78
N ASN A 85 1.52 -13.38 -3.22
CA ASN A 85 1.08 -13.82 -4.53
C ASN A 85 0.11 -15.00 -4.38
N LEU A 86 -0.77 -15.14 -5.36
CA LEU A 86 -1.64 -16.29 -5.53
C LEU A 86 -1.79 -16.57 -7.02
N PHE A 87 -1.58 -17.80 -7.42
CA PHE A 87 -1.78 -18.26 -8.79
C PHE A 87 -3.10 -19.04 -8.88
N ASN A 88 -3.82 -18.86 -9.98
CA ASN A 88 -5.05 -19.57 -10.28
C ASN A 88 -5.14 -19.79 -11.79
N ALA A 89 -4.73 -20.98 -12.24
CA ALA A 89 -4.95 -21.51 -13.59
C ALA A 89 -4.81 -20.45 -14.72
N GLY A 90 -3.59 -19.96 -14.94
CA GLY A 90 -3.28 -19.00 -16.01
C GLY A 90 -3.46 -17.53 -15.65
N THR A 91 -3.87 -17.21 -14.41
CA THR A 91 -3.85 -15.84 -13.88
C THR A 91 -3.11 -15.83 -12.55
N ALA A 92 -2.25 -14.85 -12.33
CA ALA A 92 -1.63 -14.61 -11.04
C ALA A 92 -2.17 -13.32 -10.41
N TYR A 93 -2.17 -13.26 -9.09
CA TYR A 93 -2.64 -12.13 -8.31
C TYR A 93 -1.51 -11.73 -7.37
N VAL A 94 -1.08 -10.48 -7.46
CA VAL A 94 -0.22 -9.88 -6.44
C VAL A 94 -1.11 -9.03 -5.57
N TYR A 95 -1.13 -9.29 -4.27
CA TYR A 95 -2.00 -8.57 -3.35
C TYR A 95 -1.24 -8.12 -2.12
N CYS A 96 -1.68 -7.00 -1.58
CA CYS A 96 -1.28 -6.55 -0.26
C CYS A 96 -2.34 -7.04 0.72
N ASN A 97 -1.91 -7.84 1.71
CA ASN A 97 -2.74 -8.34 2.78
C ASN A 97 -2.74 -7.34 3.95
N ALA A 98 -3.90 -7.14 4.60
CA ALA A 98 -4.15 -6.45 5.89
C ALA A 98 -3.10 -5.38 6.31
N GLU A 99 -3.53 -4.14 6.53
CA GLU A 99 -2.67 -2.96 6.84
C GLU A 99 -1.98 -2.34 5.62
N CYS A 100 -2.61 -2.45 4.45
CA CYS A 100 -2.18 -1.70 3.27
C CYS A 100 -2.53 -0.21 3.43
N PRO A 101 -1.59 0.71 3.15
CA PRO A 101 -1.84 2.13 3.21
C PRO A 101 -3.07 2.54 2.38
N THR A 102 -3.87 3.45 2.94
CA THR A 102 -4.99 4.05 2.21
C THR A 102 -4.45 4.76 0.97
N GLY A 103 -5.09 4.54 -0.19
CA GLY A 103 -4.65 5.12 -1.46
C GLY A 103 -3.68 4.26 -2.28
N LEU A 104 -3.26 3.08 -1.78
CA LEU A 104 -2.41 2.15 -2.53
C LEU A 104 -3.00 1.75 -3.89
N GLU A 105 -4.33 1.54 -3.96
CA GLU A 105 -5.04 1.27 -5.22
C GLU A 105 -4.82 2.38 -6.25
N SER A 106 -4.99 3.64 -5.84
CA SER A 106 -4.77 4.80 -6.70
C SER A 106 -3.31 4.92 -7.13
N ALA A 107 -2.36 4.74 -6.21
CA ALA A 107 -0.93 4.81 -6.49
C ALA A 107 -0.47 3.72 -7.47
N LEU A 108 -0.98 2.50 -7.32
CA LEU A 108 -0.72 1.40 -8.24
C LEU A 108 -1.40 1.62 -9.59
N SER A 109 -2.62 2.15 -9.61
CA SER A 109 -3.29 2.54 -10.84
C SER A 109 -2.48 3.60 -11.58
N GLU A 110 -1.95 4.62 -10.89
CA GLU A 110 -1.11 5.66 -11.49
C GLU A 110 0.21 5.10 -12.04
N LYS A 111 0.92 4.28 -11.25
CA LYS A 111 2.17 3.61 -11.70
C LYS A 111 1.96 2.60 -12.84
N SER A 112 0.73 2.17 -13.09
CA SER A 112 0.38 1.24 -14.17
C SER A 112 -0.33 1.95 -15.33
N ASP A 113 -0.15 3.26 -15.47
CA ASP A 113 -0.75 4.08 -16.54
C ASP A 113 -2.30 3.98 -16.59
N GLY A 114 -2.93 3.85 -15.43
CA GLY A 114 -4.37 3.74 -15.28
C GLY A 114 -4.93 2.33 -15.51
N SER A 115 -4.11 1.28 -15.35
CA SER A 115 -4.51 -0.09 -15.63
C SER A 115 -5.77 -0.52 -14.87
N LEU A 116 -6.71 -1.14 -15.58
CA LEU A 116 -7.91 -1.78 -15.02
C LEU A 116 -7.59 -3.08 -14.27
N MET A 117 -6.32 -3.48 -14.20
CA MET A 117 -5.87 -4.67 -13.47
C MET A 117 -5.55 -4.38 -12.00
N VAL A 118 -5.69 -3.13 -11.55
CA VAL A 118 -5.52 -2.74 -10.15
C VAL A 118 -6.89 -2.47 -9.54
N GLY A 119 -7.13 -3.04 -8.37
CA GLY A 119 -8.40 -2.88 -7.69
C GLY A 119 -8.37 -3.42 -6.28
N ARG A 120 -9.54 -3.57 -5.68
CA ARG A 120 -9.73 -4.09 -4.32
C ARG A 120 -10.69 -5.26 -4.33
N LYS A 121 -10.47 -6.23 -3.45
CA LYS A 121 -11.48 -7.24 -3.18
C LYS A 121 -12.62 -6.64 -2.36
N GLN A 122 -13.85 -6.68 -2.87
CA GLN A 122 -15.06 -6.38 -2.11
C GLN A 122 -16.15 -7.43 -2.38
N ASN A 123 -16.72 -8.01 -1.32
CA ASN A 123 -17.77 -9.03 -1.40
C ASN A 123 -17.42 -10.23 -2.30
N GLY A 124 -16.14 -10.60 -2.38
CA GLY A 124 -15.67 -11.70 -3.23
C GLY A 124 -15.35 -11.31 -4.68
N TYR A 125 -15.71 -10.10 -5.11
CA TYR A 125 -15.48 -9.60 -6.46
C TYR A 125 -14.32 -8.61 -6.50
N PHE A 126 -13.75 -8.44 -7.69
CA PHE A 126 -12.75 -7.42 -7.95
C PHE A 126 -13.41 -6.09 -8.26
N TYR A 127 -13.07 -5.04 -7.50
CA TYR A 127 -13.57 -3.68 -7.68
C TYR A 127 -12.46 -2.78 -8.20
N VAL A 128 -12.75 -2.00 -9.25
CA VAL A 128 -11.80 -1.06 -9.86
C VAL A 128 -12.44 0.32 -9.81
N LYS A 129 -11.79 1.30 -9.18
CA LYS A 129 -12.33 2.68 -9.10
C LYS A 129 -13.76 2.75 -8.54
N GLY A 130 -14.10 1.83 -7.63
CA GLY A 130 -15.43 1.73 -7.01
C GLY A 130 -16.48 0.96 -7.81
N GLU A 131 -16.17 0.52 -9.03
CA GLU A 131 -17.07 -0.32 -9.84
C GLU A 131 -16.74 -1.80 -9.69
N ALA A 132 -17.76 -2.62 -9.46
CA ALA A 132 -17.61 -4.06 -9.34
C ALA A 132 -17.42 -4.71 -10.71
N ASN A 133 -16.26 -5.34 -10.94
CA ASN A 133 -16.06 -6.26 -12.05
C ASN A 133 -16.54 -7.66 -11.62
N LYS A 134 -17.81 -7.95 -11.94
CA LYS A 134 -18.46 -9.22 -11.55
C LYS A 134 -17.97 -10.43 -12.33
N ASP A 135 -17.26 -10.22 -13.44
CA ASP A 135 -16.68 -11.30 -14.25
C ASP A 135 -15.40 -11.87 -13.61
N ILE A 136 -14.85 -11.18 -12.61
CA ILE A 136 -13.63 -11.59 -11.90
C ILE A 136 -13.96 -11.94 -10.45
N LEU A 137 -14.06 -13.25 -10.20
CA LEU A 137 -14.18 -13.83 -8.87
C LEU A 137 -12.79 -13.96 -8.23
N LEU A 138 -12.59 -13.33 -7.07
CA LEU A 138 -11.34 -13.43 -6.34
C LEU A 138 -11.39 -14.57 -5.33
N SER A 139 -10.32 -15.38 -5.30
CA SER A 139 -10.16 -16.52 -4.40
C SER A 139 -10.40 -16.13 -2.94
N THR A 140 -10.98 -17.05 -2.15
CA THR A 140 -11.20 -16.90 -0.70
C THR A 140 -9.92 -16.67 0.11
N ASN A 141 -8.75 -17.02 -0.45
CA ASN A 141 -7.44 -16.78 0.17
C ASN A 141 -7.06 -15.29 0.23
N ILE A 142 -7.65 -14.45 -0.60
CA ILE A 142 -7.46 -12.98 -0.57
C ILE A 142 -8.53 -12.42 0.37
N ALA A 143 -8.16 -11.59 1.35
CA ALA A 143 -9.13 -11.06 2.30
C ALA A 143 -9.97 -9.94 1.67
N ASN A 144 -11.17 -9.72 2.21
CA ASN A 144 -11.99 -8.59 1.80
C ASN A 144 -11.32 -7.28 2.21
N GLY A 145 -11.17 -6.34 1.28
CA GLY A 145 -10.46 -5.08 1.50
C GLY A 145 -9.02 -5.07 1.00
N ASP A 146 -8.43 -6.22 0.67
CA ASP A 146 -7.07 -6.31 0.13
C ASP A 146 -6.99 -5.65 -1.25
N VAL A 147 -5.90 -4.91 -1.48
CA VAL A 147 -5.58 -4.31 -2.79
C VAL A 147 -4.91 -5.37 -3.64
N VAL A 148 -5.47 -5.61 -4.83
CA VAL A 148 -5.08 -6.69 -5.74
C VAL A 148 -4.64 -6.10 -7.07
N TYR A 149 -3.52 -6.61 -7.56
CA TYR A 149 -3.03 -6.44 -8.92
C TYR A 149 -3.17 -7.77 -9.65
N ILE A 150 -3.97 -7.78 -10.72
CA ILE A 150 -4.15 -8.95 -11.60
C ILE A 150 -3.00 -9.01 -12.61
N VAL A 151 -2.35 -10.17 -12.70
CA VAL A 151 -1.24 -10.45 -13.59
C VAL A 151 -1.69 -11.52 -14.59
N LYS A 152 -1.60 -11.18 -15.87
CA LYS A 152 -1.87 -12.06 -17.01
C LYS A 152 -0.66 -12.04 -17.93
#